data_AF-A0A0S9Q0X3-F1
#
_entry.id   AF-A0A0S9Q0X3-F1
#
_cell.length_a   1.000
_cell.length_b   1.000
_cell.length_c   1.000
_cell.angle_alpha   90.00
_cell.angle_beta   90.00
_cell.angle_gamma   90.00
#
_symmetry.space_group_name_H-M   'P 1'
#
loop_
_entity.id
_entity.type
_entity.pdbx_description
1 polymer ?
#
loop_
_entity_poly.entity_id
_entity_poly.type
_entity_poly.pdbx_seq_one_letter_code
_entity_poly.pdbx_strand_id
1 'polypeptide(L)' 'MNTLLPFQPDAMTPAQLAAVSYLARYSGHTHTLYSCQLRRWFAWCESNTLDPLVGIQRAHIELYIRHLGQAGLVASSVWT' A
#
# COMPACT_ATOMS: atom_id res chain seq x y z
N MET A 1 -24.94 4.00 -14.57
CA MET A 1 -25.12 4.69 -13.27
C MET A 1 -24.03 4.18 -12.35
N ASN A 2 -22.99 4.99 -12.10
CA ASN A 2 -21.87 4.61 -11.24
C ASN A 2 -22.14 5.16 -9.84
N THR A 3 -22.75 4.36 -8.98
CA THR A 3 -22.98 4.70 -7.57
C THR A 3 -21.62 4.82 -6.89
N LEU A 4 -21.13 6.05 -6.74
CA LEU A 4 -20.02 6.35 -5.85
C LEU A 4 -20.56 6.14 -4.43
N LEU A 5 -20.21 5.01 -3.82
CA LEU A 5 -20.47 4.78 -2.40
C LEU A 5 -19.91 5.97 -1.60
N PRO A 6 -20.66 6.52 -0.64
CA PRO A 6 -20.17 7.60 0.20
C PRO A 6 -18.91 7.12 0.93
N PHE A 7 -17.93 8.01 1.04
CA PHE A 7 -16.77 7.80 1.90
C PHE A 7 -17.27 7.50 3.32
N GLN A 8 -17.10 6.27 3.80
CA GLN A 8 -17.51 5.83 5.14
C GLN A 8 -16.27 5.66 6.03
N PRO A 9 -15.78 6.72 6.68
CA PRO A 9 -14.55 6.67 7.47
C PRO A 9 -14.68 5.74 8.69
N ASP A 10 -15.88 5.59 9.25
CA ASP A 10 -16.11 4.78 10.46
C ASP A 10 -16.02 3.26 10.22
N ALA A 11 -16.07 2.83 8.95
CA ALA A 11 -15.93 1.43 8.56
C ALA A 11 -14.49 1.06 8.18
N MET A 12 -13.57 2.03 8.14
CA MET A 12 -12.20 1.83 7.67
C MET A 12 -11.23 1.67 8.83
N THR A 13 -10.25 0.77 8.66
CA THR A 13 -9.09 0.76 9.55
C THR A 13 -8.26 2.04 9.37
N PRO A 14 -7.46 2.46 10.36
CA PRO A 14 -6.58 3.62 10.21
C PRO A 14 -5.67 3.53 8.98
N ALA A 15 -5.19 2.33 8.64
CA ALA A 15 -4.39 2.06 7.45
C ALA A 15 -5.17 2.29 6.15
N GLN A 16 -6.42 1.82 6.09
CA GLN A 16 -7.30 2.05 4.94
C GLN A 16 -7.60 3.54 4.78
N LEU A 17 -7.94 4.23 5.88
CA LEU A 17 -8.21 5.67 5.89
C LEU A 17 -7.01 6.48 5.41
N ALA A 18 -5.80 6.16 5.88
CA ALA A 18 -4.56 6.79 5.44
C ALA A 18 -4.31 6.55 3.94
N ALA A 19 -4.51 5.32 3.46
CA ALA A 19 -4.33 4.97 2.05
C ALA A 19 -5.31 5.72 1.14
N VAL A 20 -6.60 5.71 1.44
CA VAL A 20 -7.59 6.40 0.59
C VAL A 20 -7.40 7.92 0.61
N SER A 21 -7.04 8.49 1.77
CA SER A 21 -6.78 9.93 1.89
C SER A 21 -5.52 10.35 1.12
N TYR A 22 -4.47 9.51 1.14
CA TYR A 22 -3.27 9.72 0.34
C TYR A 22 -3.56 9.64 -1.17
N LEU A 23 -4.29 8.59 -1.59
CA LEU A 23 -4.61 8.34 -2.99
C LEU A 23 -5.55 9.40 -3.58
N ALA A 24 -6.46 9.96 -2.79
CA ALA A 24 -7.40 11.00 -3.23
C ALA A 24 -6.71 12.25 -3.84
N ARG A 25 -5.41 12.44 -3.56
CA ARG A 25 -4.60 13.54 -4.11
C ARG A 25 -4.08 13.28 -5.52
N TYR A 26 -4.13 12.05 -5.99
CA TYR A 26 -3.54 11.62 -7.25
C TYR A 26 -4.64 11.14 -8.19
N SER A 27 -4.39 11.25 -9.49
CA SER A 27 -5.27 10.73 -10.53
C SER A 27 -4.45 10.06 -11.64
N GLY A 28 -5.13 9.37 -12.56
CA GLY A 28 -4.49 8.74 -13.72
C GLY A 28 -3.44 7.69 -13.35
N HIS A 29 -2.33 7.69 -14.08
CA HIS A 29 -1.28 6.66 -13.95
C HIS A 29 -0.66 6.61 -12.55
N THR A 30 -0.38 7.77 -11.94
CA THR A 30 0.20 7.87 -10.60
C THR A 30 -0.72 7.28 -9.54
N HIS A 31 -2.03 7.53 -9.64
CA HIS A 31 -3.02 6.91 -8.75
C HIS A 31 -2.98 5.38 -8.84
N THR A 32 -2.96 4.84 -10.05
CA THR A 32 -2.92 3.39 -10.28
C THR A 32 -1.63 2.75 -9.74
N LEU A 33 -0.49 3.40 -9.99
CA LEU A 33 0.82 2.94 -9.50
C LEU A 33 0.83 2.88 -7.97
N TYR A 34 0.49 3.99 -7.30
CA TYR A 34 0.50 4.06 -5.84
C TYR A 34 -0.55 3.15 -5.20
N SER A 35 -1.72 3.01 -5.81
CA SER A 35 -2.74 2.04 -5.36
C SER A 35 -2.20 0.62 -5.40
N CYS A 36 -1.46 0.27 -6.46
CA CYS A 36 -0.84 -1.05 -6.58
C CYS A 36 0.24 -1.28 -5.51
N GLN A 37 1.10 -0.28 -5.28
CA GLN A 37 2.14 -0.37 -4.27
C GLN A 37 1.58 -0.51 -2.84
N LEU A 38 0.58 0.30 -2.48
CA LEU A 38 -0.07 0.23 -1.17
C LEU A 38 -0.74 -1.12 -0.92
N ARG A 39 -1.45 -1.67 -1.93
CA ARG A 39 -2.03 -3.01 -1.81
C ARG A 39 -0.99 -4.08 -1.55
N ARG A 40 0.15 -4.01 -2.26
CA ARG A 40 1.23 -4.99 -2.09
C ARG A 40 1.88 -4.89 -0.71
N TRP A 41 2.11 -3.67 -0.23
CA TRP A 41 2.62 -3.43 1.12
C TRP A 41 1.66 -3.99 2.17
N PHE A 42 0.37 -3.66 2.11
CA PHE A 42 -0.62 -4.13 3.08
C PHE A 42 -0.76 -5.65 3.09
N ALA A 43 -0.80 -6.30 1.92
CA ALA A 43 -0.83 -7.76 1.83
C ALA A 43 0.41 -8.41 2.45
N TRP A 44 1.59 -7.80 2.26
CA TRP A 44 2.82 -8.27 2.89
C TRP A 44 2.79 -8.08 4.40
N CYS A 45 2.33 -6.93 4.90
CA CYS A 45 2.16 -6.70 6.34
C CYS A 45 1.20 -7.71 6.97
N GLU A 46 0.04 -7.94 6.36
CA GLU A 46 -0.94 -8.93 6.81
C GLU A 46 -0.32 -10.34 6.88
N SER A 47 0.39 -10.75 5.83
CA SER A 47 1.06 -12.06 5.77
C SER A 47 2.16 -12.23 6.83
N ASN A 48 2.73 -11.14 7.34
CA ASN A 48 3.79 -11.15 8.35
C ASN A 48 3.28 -10.69 9.74
N THR A 49 1.97 -10.52 9.92
CA THR A 49 1.36 -10.05 11.19
C THR A 49 1.92 -8.70 11.66
N LEU A 50 2.15 -7.77 10.73
CA LEU A 50 2.65 -6.42 11.00
C LEU A 50 1.53 -5.39 10.88
N ASP A 51 1.53 -4.39 11.75
CA ASP A 51 0.74 -3.19 11.52
C ASP A 51 1.43 -2.34 10.42
N PRO A 52 0.73 -1.95 9.35
CA PRO A 52 1.34 -1.28 8.21
C PRO A 52 1.75 0.18 8.48
N LEU A 53 1.33 0.77 9.60
CA LEU A 53 1.63 2.16 9.98
C LEU A 53 2.46 2.27 11.27
N VAL A 54 2.19 1.41 12.25
CA VAL A 54 2.74 1.50 13.60
C VAL A 54 3.80 0.42 13.83
N GLY A 55 4.92 0.79 14.44
CA GLY A 55 5.99 -0.18 14.78
C GLY A 55 6.81 -0.68 13.59
N ILE A 56 6.62 -0.11 12.39
CA ILE A 56 7.45 -0.38 11.23
C ILE A 56 8.87 0.17 11.47
N GLN A 57 9.86 -0.65 11.13
CA GLN A 57 11.28 -0.38 11.30
C GLN A 57 12.00 -0.60 9.98
N ARG A 58 13.23 -0.08 9.86
CA ARG A 58 14.08 -0.28 8.68
C ARG A 58 14.19 -1.75 8.29
N ALA A 59 14.34 -2.66 9.27
CA ALA A 59 14.45 -4.09 9.02
C ALA A 59 13.20 -4.66 8.30
N HIS A 60 12.00 -4.24 8.67
CA HIS A 60 10.76 -4.66 8.00
C HIS A 60 10.74 -4.20 6.53
N ILE A 61 11.22 -2.99 6.25
CA ILE A 61 11.31 -2.46 4.89
C ILE A 61 12.32 -3.25 4.06
N GLU A 62 13.50 -3.56 4.59
CA GLU A 62 14.51 -4.36 3.88
C GLU A 62 14.01 -5.79 3.57
N LEU A 63 13.27 -6.40 4.50
CA LEU A 63 12.64 -7.71 4.29
C LEU A 63 11.56 -7.65 3.19
N TYR A 64 10.76 -6.58 3.16
CA TYR A 64 9.79 -6.36 2.09
C TYR A 64 10.48 -6.19 0.73
N ILE A 65 11.53 -5.38 0.65
CA ILE A 65 12.31 -5.20 -0.59
C ILE A 65 12.88 -6.54 -1.08
N ARG A 66 13.42 -7.36 -0.17
CA ARG A 66 13.89 -8.71 -0.51
C ARG A 66 12.77 -9.60 -1.03
N HIS A 67 11.59 -9.55 -0.39
CA HIS A 67 10.41 -10.28 -0.86
C HIS A 67 9.99 -9.86 -2.27
N LEU A 68 10.03 -8.55 -2.58
CA LEU A 68 9.74 -8.05 -3.93
C LEU A 68 10.73 -8.61 -4.96
N GLY A 69 12.03 -8.63 -4.64
CA GLY A 69 13.06 -9.19 -5.52
C GLY A 69 12.88 -10.70 -5.77
N GLN A 70 12.41 -11.45 -4.77
CA GLN A 70 12.12 -12.89 -4.90
C GLN A 70 10.85 -13.15 -5.73
N ALA A 71 9.86 -12.26 -5.70
CA ALA A 71 8.63 -12.36 -6.48
C ALA A 71 8.82 -12.00 -7.98
N GLY A 72 10.06 -11.80 -8.45
CA GLY A 72 10.37 -11.51 -9.85
C GLY A 72 10.18 -10.04 -10.26
N LEU A 73 9.99 -9.14 -9.30
CA LEU A 73 10.00 -7.70 -9.58
C LEU A 73 11.45 -7.24 -9.69
N VAL A 74 11.85 -6.84 -10.91
CA VAL A 74 13.17 -6.29 -11.18
C VAL A 74 13.41 -5.03 -10.34
N ALA A 75 14.65 -4.89 -9.85
CA ALA A 75 15.10 -3.81 -8.98
C ALA A 75 14.77 -2.40 -9.51
N SER A 76 14.58 -2.23 -10.82
CA SER A 76 14.14 -0.97 -11.43
C SER A 76 12.79 -0.47 -10.91
N SER A 77 11.85 -1.37 -10.59
CA SER A 77 10.52 -1.00 -10.10
C SER A 77 10.49 -0.61 -8.61
N VAL A 78 11.57 -0.86 -7.87
CA VAL A 78 11.71 -0.52 -6.44
C VAL A 78 12.35 0.86 -6.25
N TRP A 79 13.04 1.38 -7.26
CA TRP A 79 13.88 2.59 -7.18
C TRP A 79 13.53 3.70 -8.20
N THR A 80 12.35 3.67 -8.82
CA THR A 80 11.90 4.78 -9.70
C THR A 80 10.91 5.66 -8.96
#